data_AF-A0A9E5GQM1-F1
#
_entry.id   AF-A0A9E5GQM1-F1
#
_cell.length_a   1.000
_cell.length_b   1.000
_cell.length_c   1.000
_cell.angle_alpha   90.00
_cell.angle_beta   90.00
_cell.angle_gamma   90.00
#
_symmetry.space_group_name_H-M   'P 1'
#
loop_
_entity.id
_entity.type
_entity.pdbx_description
1 polymer ?
#
loop_
_entity_poly.entity_id
_entity_poly.type
_entity_poly.pdbx_seq_one_letter_code
_entity_poly.pdbx_strand_id
1 'polypeptide(L)'
;MRQLGVHACGIIIAPDKITKYSPVQYVKEGDMTVVSQYDGPTLETIGLLKMDFLGLRNLSVIKNCVKIISKKYEKEGKEIPEIFKQFFIDTSFQPPIDDIYTFEKVFQSGDTT
;
A
#
# COMPACT_ATOMS: atom_id res chain seq x y z
N MET A 1 11.38 11.90 27.63
CA MET A 1 10.16 11.49 26.89
C MET A 1 9.01 12.40 27.28
N ARG A 2 8.33 13.06 26.32
CA ARG A 2 7.26 14.05 26.60
C ARG A 2 5.85 13.46 26.46
N GLN A 3 5.68 12.42 25.62
CA GLN A 3 4.54 11.48 25.57
C GLN A 3 4.87 10.40 24.52
N LEU A 4 4.24 9.23 24.59
CA LEU A 4 4.29 8.22 23.52
C LEU A 4 3.50 8.76 22.33
N GLY A 5 4.18 9.15 21.24
CA GLY A 5 3.53 9.54 20.00
C GLY A 5 2.88 8.31 19.37
N VAL A 6 1.57 8.14 19.55
CA VAL A 6 0.83 7.01 19.01
C VAL A 6 0.39 7.32 17.57
N HIS A 7 1.35 7.35 16.65
CA HIS A 7 1.03 7.16 15.25
C HIS A 7 1.77 5.91 14.82
N ALA A 8 1.06 4.79 14.68
CA ALA A 8 1.69 3.56 14.21
C ALA A 8 2.26 3.82 12.81
N CYS A 9 3.59 3.81 12.70
CA CYS A 9 4.26 4.05 11.42
C CYS A 9 4.36 2.78 10.56
N GLY A 10 4.12 1.60 11.14
CA GLY A 10 4.17 0.33 10.43
C GLY A 10 3.76 -0.86 11.29
N ILE A 11 3.69 -2.03 10.67
CA ILE A 11 3.47 -3.34 11.29
C ILE A 11 4.82 -4.05 11.41
N ILE A 12 5.05 -4.71 12.55
CA ILE A 12 6.23 -5.56 12.78
C ILE A 12 5.82 -7.01 12.66
N ILE A 13 6.58 -7.79 11.89
CA ILE A 13 6.39 -9.22 11.68
C ILE A 13 7.57 -9.95 12.32
N ALA A 14 7.25 -10.79 13.30
CA ALA A 14 8.20 -11.63 14.03
C ALA A 14 7.91 -13.11 13.77
N PRO A 15 8.93 -14.00 13.81
CA PRO A 15 8.74 -15.43 13.57
C PRO A 15 8.07 -16.17 14.76
N ASP A 16 7.97 -15.53 15.92
CA ASP A 16 7.30 -16.03 17.12
C ASP A 16 6.62 -14.83 17.84
N LYS A 17 6.01 -15.05 19.01
CA LYS A 17 5.39 -14.01 19.84
C LYS A 17 6.33 -12.82 20.01
N ILE A 18 5.83 -11.62 19.69
CA ILE A 18 6.58 -10.37 19.76
C ILE A 18 7.21 -10.11 21.14
N THR A 19 6.58 -10.61 22.20
CA THR A 19 7.07 -10.50 23.59
C THR A 19 8.41 -11.20 23.85
N LYS A 20 8.83 -12.12 22.97
CA LYS A 20 10.17 -12.72 23.01
C LYS A 20 11.27 -11.78 22.51
N TYR A 21 10.91 -10.78 21.71
CA TYR A 21 11.85 -9.86 21.04
C TYR A 21 11.78 -8.43 21.59
N SER A 22 10.60 -8.00 22.05
CA SER A 22 10.38 -6.67 22.58
C SER A 22 9.30 -6.67 23.66
N PRO A 23 9.45 -5.87 24.73
CA PRO A 23 8.32 -5.52 25.57
C PRO A 23 7.27 -4.78 24.74
N VAL A 24 6.00 -5.01 25.07
CA VAL A 24 4.86 -4.42 24.37
C VAL A 24 3.93 -3.72 25.37
N GLN A 25 3.07 -2.85 24.86
CA GLN A 25 2.05 -2.17 25.63
C GLN A 25 0.79 -1.98 24.78
N TYR A 26 -0.35 -1.82 25.44
CA TYR A 26 -1.56 -1.37 24.77
C TYR A 26 -1.50 0.14 24.54
N VAL A 27 -2.02 0.57 23.40
CA VAL A 27 -2.05 1.98 22.99
C VAL A 27 -2.90 2.84 23.94
N LYS A 28 -4.07 2.34 24.32
CA LYS A 28 -5.04 2.97 25.22
C LYS A 28 -5.75 1.90 26.04
N GLU A 29 -6.29 2.30 27.19
CA GLU A 29 -7.13 1.42 28.00
C GLU A 29 -8.40 1.05 27.22
N GLY A 30 -8.64 -0.26 27.05
CA GLY A 30 -9.73 -0.79 26.21
C GLY A 30 -9.41 -0.95 24.73
N ASP A 31 -8.24 -0.48 24.26
CA ASP A 31 -7.76 -0.73 22.90
C ASP A 31 -6.89 -1.98 22.88
N MET A 32 -7.27 -2.97 22.06
CA MET A 32 -6.51 -4.22 21.89
C MET A 32 -5.29 -4.03 20.96
N THR A 33 -5.03 -2.82 20.47
CA THR A 33 -3.85 -2.51 19.66
C THR A 33 -2.59 -2.59 20.51
N VAL A 34 -1.73 -3.53 20.17
CA VAL A 34 -0.44 -3.77 20.82
C VAL A 34 0.65 -3.05 20.04
N VAL A 35 1.47 -2.27 20.75
CA VAL A 35 2.66 -1.62 20.19
C VAL A 35 3.91 -2.06 20.93
N SER A 36 5.02 -2.17 20.21
CA SER A 36 6.34 -2.36 20.81
C SER A 36 6.73 -1.10 21.59
N GLN A 37 7.46 -1.28 22.69
CA GLN A 37 8.07 -0.16 23.42
C GLN A 37 9.42 0.26 22.82
N TYR A 38 9.99 -0.53 21.90
CA TYR A 38 11.14 -0.16 21.10
C TYR A 38 10.70 0.53 19.81
N ASP A 39 11.55 1.40 19.30
CA ASP A 39 11.33 2.09 18.03
C ASP A 39 11.64 1.16 16.84
N GLY A 40 11.06 1.51 15.67
CA GLY A 40 11.18 0.73 14.44
C GLY A 40 12.63 0.37 14.06
N PRO A 41 13.56 1.35 14.01
CA PRO A 41 14.97 1.07 13.69
C PRO A 41 15.64 0.04 14.62
N THR A 42 15.32 0.08 15.91
CA THR A 42 15.81 -0.91 16.88
C THR A 42 15.26 -2.31 16.58
N LEU A 43 13.97 -2.41 16.23
CA LEU A 43 13.34 -3.68 15.88
C LEU A 43 13.88 -4.28 14.57
N GLU A 44 14.20 -3.44 13.57
CA GLU A 44 14.86 -3.88 12.35
C GLU A 44 16.27 -4.42 12.62
N THR A 45 17.02 -3.76 13.51
CA THR A 45 18.40 -4.15 13.86
C THR A 45 18.45 -5.53 14.54
N ILE A 46 17.42 -5.89 15.32
CA ILE A 46 17.29 -7.23 15.92
C ILE A 46 16.71 -8.28 14.94
N GLY A 47 16.55 -7.92 13.66
CA GLY A 47 16.16 -8.82 12.58
C GLY A 47 14.65 -8.98 12.38
N LEU A 48 13.82 -8.09 12.93
CA LEU A 48 12.38 -8.12 12.67
C LEU A 48 12.03 -7.38 11.39
N LEU A 49 11.05 -7.93 10.66
CA LEU A 49 10.57 -7.31 9.43
C LEU A 49 9.58 -6.19 9.77
N LYS A 50 9.83 -5.01 9.23
CA LYS A 50 8.92 -3.86 9.35
C LYS A 50 8.25 -3.60 8.00
N MET A 51 6.95 -3.36 8.04
CA MET A 51 6.16 -2.87 6.91
C MET A 51 5.52 -1.54 7.26
N ASP A 52 5.96 -0.46 6.61
CA ASP A 52 5.46 0.88 6.89
C ASP A 52 4.07 1.11 6.30
N PHE A 53 3.25 1.88 7.02
CA PHE A 53 2.02 2.43 6.48
C PHE A 53 2.35 3.65 5.64
N LEU A 54 2.04 3.58 4.36
CA LEU A 54 2.20 4.70 3.44
C LEU A 54 0.82 5.28 3.10
N GLY A 55 0.60 6.55 3.42
CA GLY A 55 -0.67 7.25 3.19
C GLY A 55 -0.92 7.66 1.73
N LEU A 56 -0.25 7.04 0.75
CA LEU A 56 -0.41 7.38 -0.65
C LEU A 56 -1.79 6.96 -1.15
N ARG A 57 -2.53 7.92 -1.69
CA ARG A 57 -3.85 7.68 -2.27
C ARG A 57 -3.80 7.14 -3.70
N ASN A 58 -2.63 7.22 -4.36
CA ASN A 58 -2.46 6.91 -5.77
C ASN A 58 -2.94 5.49 -6.12
N LEU A 59 -2.53 4.47 -5.35
CA LEU A 59 -2.94 3.09 -5.61
C LEU A 59 -4.46 2.89 -5.44
N SER A 60 -5.08 3.60 -4.49
CA SER A 60 -6.53 3.61 -4.30
C SER A 60 -7.26 4.26 -5.48
N VAL A 61 -6.71 5.35 -6.03
CA VAL A 61 -7.23 6.00 -7.24
C VAL A 61 -7.15 5.04 -8.43
N ILE A 62 -5.97 4.44 -8.67
CA ILE A 62 -5.78 3.47 -9.76
C ILE A 62 -6.75 2.29 -9.63
N LYS A 63 -6.89 1.72 -8.42
CA LYS A 63 -7.84 0.62 -8.17
C LYS A 63 -9.28 1.00 -8.50
N ASN A 64 -9.70 2.22 -8.21
CA ASN A 64 -11.03 2.69 -8.57
C ASN A 64 -11.18 2.90 -10.08
N CYS A 65 -10.16 3.43 -10.75
CA CYS A 65 -10.14 3.55 -12.21
C CYS A 65 -10.31 2.18 -12.89
N VAL A 66 -9.54 1.16 -12.49
CA VAL A 66 -9.64 -0.19 -13.08
C VAL A 66 -11.03 -0.80 -12.82
N LYS A 67 -11.62 -0.59 -11.64
CA LYS A 67 -13.01 -1.02 -11.36
C LYS A 67 -14.03 -0.37 -12.28
N ILE A 68 -13.89 0.93 -12.56
CA ILE A 68 -14.79 1.65 -13.47
C ILE A 68 -14.63 1.13 -14.90
N ILE A 69 -13.39 0.90 -15.35
CA ILE A 69 -13.10 0.29 -16.64
C ILE A 69 -13.77 -1.08 -16.74
N SER A 70 -13.58 -1.96 -15.74
CA SER A 70 -14.20 -3.29 -15.72
C SER A 70 -15.72 -3.24 -15.87
N LYS A 71 -16.40 -2.35 -15.13
CA LYS A 71 -17.86 -2.17 -15.23
C LYS A 71 -18.31 -1.68 -16.61
N LYS A 72 -17.52 -0.82 -17.26
CA LYS A 72 -17.81 -0.35 -18.61
C LYS A 72 -17.75 -1.50 -19.62
N TYR A 73 -16.71 -2.34 -19.54
CA TYR A 73 -16.56 -3.51 -20.41
C TYR A 73 -17.68 -4.53 -20.23
N GLU A 74 -18.05 -4.81 -18.97
CA GLU A 74 -19.18 -5.69 -18.63
C GLU A 74 -20.50 -5.19 -19.25
N LYS A 75 -20.78 -3.88 -19.17
CA LYS A 75 -21.97 -3.28 -19.78
C LYS A 75 -21.98 -3.37 -21.31
N GLU A 76 -20.80 -3.32 -21.94
CA GLU A 76 -20.65 -3.46 -23.38
C GLU A 76 -20.62 -4.93 -23.85
N GLY A 77 -20.68 -5.90 -22.92
CA GLY A 77 -20.55 -7.32 -23.23
C GLY A 77 -19.18 -7.72 -23.77
N LYS A 78 -18.13 -6.94 -23.45
CA LYS A 78 -16.76 -7.16 -23.90
C LYS A 78 -15.90 -7.71 -22.77
N GLU A 79 -14.92 -8.52 -23.13
CA GLU A 79 -13.88 -8.90 -22.17
C GLU A 79 -12.92 -7.75 -21.89
N ILE A 80 -12.58 -7.59 -20.61
CA ILE A 80 -11.58 -6.61 -20.17
C ILE A 80 -10.18 -7.05 -20.65
N PRO A 81 -9.30 -6.11 -21.08
CA PRO A 81 -7.93 -6.45 -21.45
C PRO A 81 -7.13 -7.13 -20.32
N GLU A 82 -6.22 -8.03 -20.69
CA GLU A 82 -5.44 -8.85 -19.77
C GLU A 82 -4.64 -8.02 -18.75
N ILE A 83 -4.08 -6.89 -19.18
CA ILE A 83 -3.34 -5.96 -18.33
C ILE A 83 -4.16 -5.49 -17.10
N PHE A 84 -5.48 -5.33 -17.27
CA PHE A 84 -6.37 -4.94 -16.18
C PHE A 84 -6.85 -6.15 -15.36
N LYS A 85 -6.91 -7.35 -15.96
CA LYS A 85 -7.18 -8.61 -15.23
C LYS A 85 -6.05 -8.88 -14.24
N GLN A 86 -4.80 -8.77 -14.69
CA GLN A 86 -3.61 -8.98 -13.86
C GLN A 86 -3.61 -8.06 -12.63
N PHE A 87 -3.97 -6.78 -12.80
CA PHE A 87 -4.06 -5.83 -11.70
C PHE A 87 -4.98 -6.29 -10.55
N PHE A 88 -6.03 -7.08 -10.82
CA PHE A 88 -6.89 -7.61 -9.76
C PHE A 88 -6.26 -8.78 -8.99
N ILE A 89 -5.28 -9.45 -9.57
CA ILE A 89 -4.58 -10.59 -8.98
C ILE A 89 -3.46 -10.11 -8.05
N ASP A 90 -2.61 -9.21 -8.53
CA ASP A 90 -1.36 -8.87 -7.87
C ASP A 90 -1.08 -7.36 -7.78
N THR A 91 -2.03 -6.51 -8.19
CA THR A 91 -1.88 -5.05 -8.31
C THR A 91 -0.77 -4.59 -9.27
N SER A 92 -0.25 -5.49 -10.10
CA SER A 92 0.69 -5.17 -11.17
C SER A 92 -0.02 -4.51 -12.34
N PHE A 93 0.56 -3.44 -12.85
CA PHE A 93 0.14 -2.77 -14.07
C PHE A 93 1.37 -2.51 -14.94
N GLN A 94 1.44 -3.17 -16.09
CA GLN A 94 2.60 -3.15 -16.98
C GLN A 94 2.18 -2.76 -18.41
N PRO A 95 1.91 -1.46 -18.66
CA PRO A 95 1.61 -0.99 -20.00
C PRO A 95 2.88 -0.93 -20.87
N PRO A 96 2.73 -0.92 -22.20
CA PRO A 96 3.85 -0.61 -23.10
C PRO A 96 4.47 0.73 -22.73
N ILE A 97 5.79 0.75 -22.53
CA ILE A 97 6.51 1.98 -22.13
C ILE A 97 6.71 2.95 -23.29
N ASP A 98 6.53 2.45 -24.51
CA ASP A 98 6.67 3.13 -25.80
C ASP A 98 5.33 3.61 -26.37
N ASP A 99 4.30 3.77 -25.55
CA ASP A 99 3.00 4.28 -25.98
C ASP A 99 3.09 5.74 -26.45
N ILE A 100 3.24 5.91 -27.77
CA ILE A 100 3.32 7.20 -28.47
C ILE A 100 2.10 8.07 -28.14
N TYR A 101 0.90 7.48 -28.05
CA TYR A 101 -0.31 8.24 -27.78
C TYR A 101 -0.25 8.90 -26.41
N THR A 102 0.12 8.15 -25.37
CA THR A 102 0.31 8.69 -24.01
C THR A 102 1.40 9.76 -23.99
N PHE A 103 2.52 9.55 -24.69
CA PHE A 103 3.59 10.56 -24.78
C PHE A 103 3.12 11.87 -25.43
N GLU A 104 2.53 11.81 -26.62
CA GLU A 104 2.13 13.00 -27.37
C GLU A 104 0.92 13.73 -26.75
N LYS A 105 -0.06 12.98 -26.24
CA LYS A 105 -1.32 13.58 -25.76
C LYS A 105 -1.30 14.03 -24.31
N VAL A 106 -0.50 13.40 -23.46
CA VAL A 106 -0.48 13.68 -22.02
C VAL A 106 0.82 14.37 -21.62
N PHE A 107 1.97 13.76 -21.94
CA PHE A 107 3.26 14.28 -21.49
C PHE A 107 3.73 15.51 -22.28
N GLN A 108 3.66 15.48 -23.61
CA GLN A 108 4.10 16.59 -24.46
C GLN A 108 3.20 17.82 -24.33
N SER A 109 1.91 17.61 -24.03
CA SER A 109 0.92 18.67 -23.81
C SER A 109 1.03 19.31 -22.41
N GLY A 110 1.81 18.73 -21.50
CA GLY A 110 1.96 19.21 -20.13
C GLY A 110 0.75 18.92 -19.22
N ASP A 111 -0.14 18.02 -19.63
CA ASP A 111 -1.35 17.65 -18.88
C ASP A 111 -1.04 16.58 -17.81
N THR A 112 -0.28 16.97 -16.79
CA THR A 112 0.22 16.05 -15.74
C THR A 112 -0.36 16.35 -14.34
N THR A 113 -1.60 16.85 -14.29
CA THR A 113 -2.26 17.21 -13.01
C THR A 113 -2.93 16.01 -12.34
#